data_AF-A0A914KIC9-F1
#
_entry.id   AF-A0A914KIC9-F1
#
_cell.length_a   1.000
_cell.length_b   1.000
_cell.length_c   1.000
_cell.angle_alpha   90.00
_cell.angle_beta   90.00
_cell.angle_gamma   90.00
#
_symmetry.space_group_name_H-M   'P 1'
#
loop_
_entity.id
_entity.type
_entity.pdbx_description
1 polymer ?
#
loop_
_entity_poly.entity_id
_entity_poly.type
_entity_poly.pdbx_seq_one_letter_code
_entity_poly.pdbx_strand_id
1 'polypeptide(L)'
;MHFDSFKGQTTHVFSRGKRNIVPVSEFSCALEDATDGRGFFKLSKLTDLLLNLPIKSQMPHFENILQALTVSLDEERWPRALVEKLALLWERFDSVLPRRLHEDTIRLWLKSPQASQIPNLDDRDNDFIISHTPLILFRADSRVFKSPPHLKCFCRLLAFYLAASRDANYLKLTRAIAYNTKSEMAEKEELLRSFIGTQRLAVVQVFIELCDGDPKNIPNLEEIQQILCSQIHQFFIADTHLPKLVHFNMYPLRLIPVIVKKVPSTHVLINSINELLTGGNLERRIFTIVLMTELLENGI
;
A
#
# COMPACT_ATOMS: atom_id res chain seq x y z
N MET A 1 33.26 -61.06 24.71
CA MET A 1 34.00 -61.44 23.48
C MET A 1 32.97 -61.42 22.35
N HIS A 2 33.05 -60.63 21.27
CA HIS A 2 34.12 -59.81 20.73
C HIS A 2 33.48 -58.69 19.89
N PHE A 3 34.07 -57.49 20.01
CA PHE A 3 33.89 -56.35 19.12
C PHE A 3 34.43 -56.67 17.71
N ASP A 4 33.82 -56.10 16.66
CA ASP A 4 34.52 -55.34 15.59
C ASP A 4 33.50 -54.69 14.63
N SER A 5 33.42 -53.37 14.59
CA SER A 5 34.18 -52.47 13.71
C SER A 5 33.68 -52.46 12.25
N PHE A 6 32.60 -51.72 11.98
CA PHE A 6 32.36 -51.19 10.62
C PHE A 6 32.63 -49.68 10.60
N LYS A 7 33.80 -49.36 10.04
CA LYS A 7 34.23 -48.03 9.62
C LYS A 7 33.22 -47.45 8.64
N GLY A 8 32.38 -46.52 9.11
CA GLY A 8 31.67 -45.59 8.23
C GLY A 8 32.68 -44.59 7.67
N GLN A 9 33.03 -44.75 6.41
CA GLN A 9 33.86 -43.81 5.65
C GLN A 9 33.30 -42.39 5.77
N THR A 10 34.13 -41.50 6.29
CA THR A 10 34.01 -40.05 6.12
C THR A 10 34.21 -39.71 4.64
N THR A 11 33.13 -39.76 3.85
CA THR A 11 33.11 -39.09 2.56
C THR A 11 32.96 -37.59 2.82
N HIS A 12 34.10 -36.92 2.90
CA HIS A 12 34.21 -35.49 2.70
C HIS A 12 33.64 -35.14 1.32
N VAL A 13 32.33 -34.88 1.26
CA VAL A 13 31.74 -34.15 0.14
C VAL A 13 32.13 -32.69 0.34
N PHE A 14 33.31 -32.33 -0.16
CA PHE A 14 33.67 -30.95 -0.45
C PHE A 14 32.74 -30.42 -1.55
N SER A 15 31.52 -30.03 -1.18
CA SER A 15 30.71 -29.16 -2.01
C SER A 15 31.25 -27.74 -1.89
N ARG A 16 32.30 -27.44 -2.68
CA ARG A 16 32.71 -26.07 -3.01
C ARG A 16 31.63 -25.41 -3.88
N GLY A 17 30.42 -25.24 -3.34
CA GLY A 17 29.52 -24.22 -3.82
C GLY A 17 30.01 -22.90 -3.25
N LYS A 18 30.54 -22.00 -4.09
CA LYS A 18 30.68 -20.59 -3.68
C LYS A 18 29.30 -20.17 -3.18
N ARG A 19 29.13 -20.02 -1.86
CA ARG A 19 27.92 -19.38 -1.34
C ARG A 19 27.94 -17.99 -1.94
N ASN A 20 27.03 -17.71 -2.87
CA ASN A 20 26.80 -16.35 -3.34
C ASN A 20 26.27 -15.57 -2.14
N ILE A 21 27.18 -15.03 -1.33
CA ILE A 21 26.88 -14.17 -0.20
C ILE A 21 27.12 -12.76 -0.71
N VAL A 22 26.12 -11.90 -0.56
CA VAL A 22 26.28 -10.47 -0.76
C VAL A 22 26.67 -9.89 0.60
N PRO A 23 27.89 -9.35 0.78
CA PRO A 23 28.26 -8.70 2.03
C PRO A 23 27.42 -7.45 2.26
N VAL A 24 26.95 -7.25 3.50
CA VAL A 24 26.14 -6.06 3.86
C VAL A 24 26.91 -4.77 3.62
N SER A 25 28.21 -4.75 3.93
CA SER A 25 29.09 -3.61 3.68
C SER A 25 29.24 -3.27 2.20
N GLU A 26 29.32 -4.29 1.34
CA GLU A 26 29.42 -4.09 -0.12
C GLU A 26 28.13 -3.48 -0.67
N PHE A 27 26.97 -3.94 -0.20
CA PHE A 27 25.69 -3.37 -0.57
C PHE A 27 25.53 -1.93 -0.05
N SER A 28 25.92 -1.65 1.21
CA SER A 28 25.88 -0.31 1.80
C SER A 28 26.72 0.68 1.00
N CYS A 29 27.95 0.32 0.67
CA CYS A 29 28.84 1.15 -0.13
C CYS A 29 28.27 1.41 -1.53
N ALA A 30 27.68 0.39 -2.18
CA ALA A 30 27.02 0.58 -3.47
C ALA A 30 25.77 1.47 -3.40
N LEU A 31 25.06 1.45 -2.26
CA LEU A 31 23.92 2.33 -2.00
C LEU A 31 24.35 3.78 -1.79
N GLU A 32 25.45 4.01 -1.07
CA GLU A 32 26.05 5.35 -0.90
C GLU A 32 26.44 5.93 -2.26
N ASP A 33 27.15 5.15 -3.10
CA ASP A 33 27.51 5.54 -4.46
C ASP A 33 26.27 5.91 -5.31
N ALA A 34 25.19 5.12 -5.20
CA ALA A 34 23.92 5.36 -5.90
C ALA A 34 23.22 6.63 -5.41
N THR A 35 23.29 6.90 -4.11
CA THR A 35 22.74 8.12 -3.51
C THR A 35 23.47 9.36 -4.05
N ASP A 36 24.77 9.26 -4.29
CA ASP A 36 25.59 10.27 -4.95
C ASP A 36 25.33 10.41 -6.47
N GLY A 37 24.48 9.56 -7.05
CA GLY A 37 24.16 9.56 -8.48
C GLY A 37 25.13 8.75 -9.35
N ARG A 38 25.93 7.86 -8.76
CA ARG A 38 26.88 6.97 -9.47
C ARG A 38 26.58 5.50 -9.17
N GLY A 39 27.25 4.56 -9.82
CA GLY A 39 27.24 3.16 -9.34
C GLY A 39 25.91 2.38 -9.40
N PHE A 40 24.85 2.90 -10.03
CA PHE A 40 23.54 2.22 -10.14
C PHE A 40 23.64 0.79 -10.71
N PHE A 41 24.55 0.56 -11.66
CA PHE A 41 24.77 -0.77 -12.23
C PHE A 41 25.27 -1.79 -11.20
N LYS A 42 26.20 -1.37 -10.33
CA LYS A 42 26.71 -2.21 -9.24
C LYS A 42 25.60 -2.54 -8.25
N LEU A 43 24.85 -1.53 -7.82
CA LEU A 43 23.71 -1.72 -6.92
C LEU A 43 22.64 -2.64 -7.53
N SER A 44 22.30 -2.48 -8.81
CA SER A 44 21.37 -3.37 -9.50
C SER A 44 21.87 -4.81 -9.52
N LYS A 45 23.14 -5.05 -9.86
CA LYS A 45 23.70 -6.40 -9.88
C LYS A 45 23.66 -7.06 -8.49
N LEU A 46 23.98 -6.32 -7.43
CA LEU A 46 23.88 -6.82 -6.06
C LEU A 46 22.44 -7.11 -5.66
N THR A 47 21.50 -6.26 -6.07
CA THR A 47 20.06 -6.45 -5.85
C THR A 47 19.54 -7.70 -6.57
N ASP A 48 19.98 -7.94 -7.81
CA ASP A 48 19.66 -9.17 -8.57
C ASP A 48 20.21 -10.42 -7.89
N LEU A 49 21.44 -10.36 -7.38
CA LEU A 49 22.02 -11.46 -6.61
C LEU A 49 21.20 -11.72 -5.34
N LEU A 50 20.85 -10.68 -4.57
CA LEU A 50 20.02 -10.79 -3.38
C LEU A 50 18.65 -11.40 -3.68
N LEU A 51 18.00 -11.00 -4.76
CA LEU A 51 16.71 -11.56 -5.19
C LEU A 51 16.77 -13.06 -5.51
N ASN A 52 17.94 -13.60 -5.85
CA ASN A 52 18.12 -15.03 -6.08
C ASN A 52 18.45 -15.83 -4.81
N LEU A 53 18.66 -15.14 -3.68
CA LEU A 53 18.96 -15.78 -2.39
C LEU A 53 17.68 -16.03 -1.57
N PRO A 54 17.71 -17.02 -0.65
CA PRO A 54 16.61 -17.25 0.27
C PRO A 54 16.44 -16.07 1.22
N ILE A 55 15.22 -15.87 1.71
CA ILE A 55 14.84 -14.75 2.58
C ILE A 55 15.77 -14.56 3.79
N LYS A 56 16.26 -15.66 4.39
CA LYS A 56 17.22 -15.64 5.51
C LYS A 56 18.53 -14.89 5.18
N SER A 57 18.99 -14.98 3.94
CA SER A 57 20.20 -14.29 3.47
C SER A 57 19.92 -12.85 3.03
N GLN A 58 18.65 -12.50 2.78
CA GLN A 58 18.23 -11.14 2.47
C GLN A 58 18.03 -10.28 3.73
N MET A 59 17.60 -10.89 4.84
CA MET A 59 17.33 -10.20 6.12
C MET A 59 18.46 -9.29 6.63
N PRO A 60 19.76 -9.63 6.52
CA PRO A 60 20.84 -8.73 6.94
C PRO A 60 20.89 -7.40 6.18
N HIS A 61 20.22 -7.31 5.03
CA HIS A 61 20.16 -6.11 4.18
C HIS A 61 18.87 -5.30 4.39
N PHE A 62 18.01 -5.67 5.35
CA PHE A 62 16.70 -5.06 5.58
C PHE A 62 16.78 -3.52 5.65
N GLU A 63 17.63 -2.98 6.53
CA GLU A 63 17.78 -1.53 6.71
C GLU A 63 18.27 -0.84 5.42
N ASN A 64 19.26 -1.43 4.76
CA ASN A 64 19.83 -0.85 3.53
C ASN A 64 18.80 -0.85 2.39
N ILE A 65 17.99 -1.90 2.26
CA ILE A 65 16.93 -1.97 1.24
C ILE A 65 15.83 -0.96 1.53
N LEU A 66 15.47 -0.79 2.81
CA LEU A 66 14.48 0.20 3.21
C LEU A 66 14.96 1.63 2.95
N GLN A 67 16.22 1.91 3.28
CA GLN A 67 16.88 3.18 2.95
C GLN A 67 16.92 3.37 1.43
N ALA A 68 17.34 2.36 0.67
CA ALA A 68 17.39 2.38 -0.80
C ALA A 68 16.03 2.72 -1.42
N LEU A 69 14.96 2.08 -0.95
CA LEU A 69 13.60 2.36 -1.40
C LEU A 69 13.17 3.79 -1.08
N THR A 70 13.62 4.35 0.05
CA THR A 70 13.29 5.73 0.44
C THR A 70 14.05 6.74 -0.44
N VAL A 71 15.34 6.55 -0.65
CA VAL A 71 16.14 7.47 -1.49
C VAL A 71 15.79 7.34 -2.98
N SER A 72 15.25 6.20 -3.40
CA SER A 72 14.82 5.96 -4.78
C SER A 72 13.49 6.63 -5.17
N LEU A 73 12.87 7.38 -4.27
CA LEU A 73 11.68 8.19 -4.58
C LEU A 73 11.97 9.28 -5.62
N ASP A 74 13.25 9.63 -5.82
CA ASP A 74 13.67 10.55 -6.88
C ASP A 74 13.73 9.84 -8.25
N GLU A 75 12.58 9.81 -8.94
CA GLU A 75 12.43 9.10 -10.22
C GLU A 75 13.33 9.64 -11.34
N GLU A 76 13.75 10.92 -11.29
CA GLU A 76 14.63 11.49 -12.31
C GLU A 76 16.05 10.91 -12.23
N ARG A 77 16.48 10.56 -11.02
CA ARG A 77 17.83 10.06 -10.73
C ARG A 77 17.90 8.54 -10.72
N TRP A 78 16.86 7.86 -10.25
CA TRP A 78 16.89 6.42 -10.02
C TRP A 78 16.32 5.60 -11.19
N PRO A 79 17.08 4.64 -11.76
CA PRO A 79 16.56 3.80 -12.83
C PRO A 79 15.37 2.96 -12.37
N ARG A 80 14.23 3.09 -13.08
CA ARG A 80 12.98 2.39 -12.76
C ARG A 80 13.14 0.88 -12.52
N ALA A 81 13.92 0.20 -13.37
CA ALA A 81 14.17 -1.23 -13.24
C ALA A 81 14.87 -1.62 -11.92
N LEU A 82 15.68 -0.73 -11.34
CA LEU A 82 16.28 -0.94 -10.01
C LEU A 82 15.24 -0.75 -8.91
N VAL A 83 14.41 0.28 -9.00
CA VAL A 83 13.33 0.55 -8.04
C VAL A 83 12.34 -0.61 -7.99
N GLU A 84 11.96 -1.19 -9.13
CA GLU A 84 11.09 -2.37 -9.19
C GLU A 84 11.71 -3.58 -8.48
N LYS A 85 13.03 -3.78 -8.57
CA LYS A 85 13.74 -4.84 -7.85
C LYS A 85 13.80 -4.59 -6.34
N LEU A 86 14.00 -3.33 -5.92
CA LEU A 86 13.96 -2.93 -4.52
C LEU A 86 12.57 -3.14 -3.93
N ALA A 87 11.52 -2.76 -4.66
CA ALA A 87 10.13 -3.02 -4.28
C ALA A 87 9.85 -4.53 -4.16
N LEU A 88 10.39 -5.36 -5.05
CA LEU A 88 10.25 -6.82 -4.94
C LEU A 88 10.93 -7.39 -3.69
N LEU A 89 12.10 -6.88 -3.30
CA LEU A 89 12.75 -7.25 -2.03
C LEU A 89 11.91 -6.81 -0.83
N TRP A 90 11.36 -5.59 -0.88
CA TRP A 90 10.44 -5.08 0.13
C TRP A 90 9.21 -5.99 0.28
N GLU A 91 8.60 -6.45 -0.83
CA GLU A 91 7.47 -7.38 -0.80
C GLU A 91 7.83 -8.74 -0.20
N ARG A 92 9.07 -9.21 -0.39
CA ARG A 92 9.55 -10.43 0.28
C ARG A 92 9.68 -10.23 1.78
N PHE A 93 10.09 -9.05 2.23
CA PHE A 93 10.14 -8.72 3.66
C PHE A 93 8.75 -8.61 4.28
N ASP A 94 7.77 -8.09 3.52
CA ASP A 94 6.37 -7.98 3.95
C ASP A 94 5.80 -9.36 4.31
N SER A 95 6.19 -10.41 3.58
CA SER A 95 5.76 -11.79 3.88
C SER A 95 6.29 -12.38 5.19
N VAL A 96 7.33 -11.79 5.80
CA VAL A 96 7.99 -12.32 7.02
C VAL A 96 7.85 -11.40 8.23
N LEU A 97 8.00 -10.09 8.04
CA LEU A 97 8.01 -9.08 9.10
C LEU A 97 7.14 -7.85 8.74
N PRO A 98 5.84 -8.04 8.41
CA PRO A 98 4.98 -6.98 7.87
C PRO A 98 4.88 -5.78 8.82
N ARG A 99 4.70 -6.03 10.12
CA ARG A 99 4.56 -4.96 11.13
C ARG A 99 5.77 -4.03 11.16
N ARG A 100 6.97 -4.59 11.37
CA ARG A 100 8.21 -3.80 11.43
C ARG A 100 8.48 -3.09 10.11
N LEU A 101 8.32 -3.81 9.00
CA LEU A 101 8.52 -3.24 7.66
C LEU A 101 7.63 -2.01 7.44
N HIS A 102 6.33 -2.13 7.72
CA HIS A 102 5.38 -1.02 7.55
C HIS A 102 5.69 0.15 8.47
N GLU A 103 6.00 -0.11 9.75
CA GLU A 103 6.40 0.90 10.73
C GLU A 103 7.62 1.69 10.28
N ASP A 104 8.68 1.00 9.87
CA ASP A 104 9.94 1.65 9.49
C ASP A 104 9.80 2.37 8.13
N THR A 105 9.05 1.79 7.18
CA THR A 105 8.78 2.41 5.86
C THR A 105 8.03 3.73 6.02
N ILE A 106 6.91 3.73 6.75
CA ILE A 106 6.12 4.97 6.89
C ILE A 106 6.87 6.03 7.69
N ARG A 107 7.65 5.62 8.70
CA ARG A 107 8.47 6.55 9.49
C ARG A 107 9.43 7.31 8.58
N LEU A 108 10.09 6.61 7.65
CA LEU A 108 11.01 7.25 6.70
C LEU A 108 10.28 8.15 5.71
N TRP A 109 9.17 7.69 5.12
CA TRP A 109 8.41 8.49 4.16
C TRP A 109 7.76 9.74 4.76
N LEU A 110 7.37 9.71 6.04
CA LEU A 110 6.84 10.88 6.75
C LEU A 110 7.93 11.86 7.21
N LYS A 111 9.17 11.41 7.40
CA LYS A 111 10.32 12.26 7.75
C LYS A 111 10.96 12.93 6.53
N SER A 112 10.55 12.56 5.32
CA SER A 112 11.06 13.16 4.08
C SER A 112 10.72 14.66 4.01
N PRO A 113 11.61 15.52 3.48
CA PRO A 113 11.35 16.96 3.33
C PRO A 113 10.16 17.30 2.42
N GLN A 114 9.75 16.39 1.54
CA GLN A 114 8.59 16.57 0.64
C GLN A 114 7.30 15.96 1.22
N ALA A 115 7.33 15.46 2.46
CA ALA A 115 6.13 15.08 3.18
C ALA A 115 5.35 16.34 3.59
N SER A 116 4.02 16.23 3.69
CA SER A 116 3.21 17.32 4.23
C SER A 116 3.63 17.56 5.68
N GLN A 117 4.03 18.78 6.03
CA GLN A 117 4.48 19.09 7.40
C GLN A 117 3.36 18.80 8.40
N ILE A 118 3.73 18.15 9.49
CA ILE A 118 2.83 17.87 10.59
C ILE A 118 3.51 18.39 11.85
N PRO A 119 3.00 19.48 12.44
CA PRO A 119 3.51 19.98 13.71
C PRO A 119 3.41 18.86 14.75
N ASN A 120 4.49 18.60 15.49
CA ASN A 120 4.53 17.66 16.62
C ASN A 120 4.25 16.18 16.27
N LEU A 121 4.85 15.63 15.20
CA LEU A 121 5.27 14.22 15.32
C LEU A 121 6.50 14.17 16.24
N ASP A 122 6.29 14.32 17.54
CA ASP A 122 7.14 13.55 18.45
C ASP A 122 6.94 12.09 18.06
N ASP A 123 8.04 11.35 17.92
CA ASP A 123 8.13 9.95 17.49
C ASP A 123 6.79 9.22 17.57
N ARG A 124 5.98 9.28 16.51
CA ARG A 124 4.59 8.81 16.60
C ARG A 124 4.61 7.34 16.92
N ASP A 125 4.17 7.01 18.13
CA ASP A 125 3.86 5.66 18.54
C ASP A 125 3.03 5.03 17.43
N ASN A 126 3.49 3.89 16.89
CA ASN A 126 2.75 3.17 15.87
C ASN A 126 1.31 2.90 16.35
N ASP A 127 1.14 2.74 17.66
CA ASP A 127 -0.14 2.63 18.33
C ASP A 127 -1.05 3.84 18.05
N PHE A 128 -0.55 5.08 17.96
CA PHE A 128 -1.36 6.26 17.59
C PHE A 128 -1.85 6.19 16.13
N ILE A 129 -0.97 5.83 15.20
CA ILE A 129 -1.31 5.71 13.77
C ILE A 129 -2.35 4.60 13.57
N ILE A 130 -2.15 3.46 14.22
CA ILE A 130 -3.09 2.33 14.24
C ILE A 130 -4.42 2.74 14.89
N SER A 131 -4.39 3.46 16.01
CA SER A 131 -5.57 3.67 16.83
C SER A 131 -6.49 4.79 16.37
N HIS A 132 -6.00 5.78 15.59
CA HIS A 132 -6.81 6.98 15.32
C HIS A 132 -6.89 7.41 13.85
N THR A 133 -5.88 7.22 12.99
CA THR A 133 -5.98 7.81 11.62
C THR A 133 -5.06 7.16 10.58
N PRO A 134 -5.45 6.02 9.96
CA PRO A 134 -4.82 5.50 8.74
C PRO A 134 -4.74 6.52 7.59
N LEU A 135 -5.59 7.54 7.56
CA LEU A 135 -5.51 8.61 6.55
C LEU A 135 -4.26 9.48 6.68
N ILE A 136 -3.59 9.45 7.84
CA ILE A 136 -2.34 10.20 8.05
C ILE A 136 -1.21 9.70 7.16
N LEU A 137 -1.33 8.47 6.64
CA LEU A 137 -0.39 7.88 5.71
C LEU A 137 -0.32 8.66 4.40
N PHE A 138 -1.40 9.31 3.98
CA PHE A 138 -1.41 10.17 2.78
C PHE A 138 -0.59 11.45 2.92
N ARG A 139 -0.06 11.74 4.11
CA ARG A 139 0.90 12.83 4.34
C ARG A 139 2.35 12.44 4.06
N ALA A 140 2.59 11.19 3.65
CA ALA A 140 3.89 10.73 3.17
C ALA A 140 4.43 11.62 2.02
N ASP A 141 5.72 11.46 1.71
CA ASP A 141 6.35 12.08 0.55
C ASP A 141 5.48 11.96 -0.71
N SER A 142 5.12 13.10 -1.29
CA SER A 142 4.20 13.15 -2.44
C SER A 142 4.66 12.33 -3.66
N ARG A 143 5.97 12.07 -3.79
CA ARG A 143 6.54 11.25 -4.88
C ARG A 143 6.13 9.78 -4.80
N VAL A 144 5.78 9.29 -3.61
CA VAL A 144 5.24 7.93 -3.42
C VAL A 144 4.02 7.70 -4.33
N PHE A 145 3.18 8.72 -4.48
CA PHE A 145 1.94 8.65 -5.27
C PHE A 145 2.17 8.81 -6.78
N LYS A 146 3.36 9.24 -7.18
CA LYS A 146 3.76 9.41 -8.60
C LYS A 146 4.56 8.21 -9.13
N SER A 147 5.03 7.37 -8.22
CA SER A 147 5.89 6.24 -8.56
C SER A 147 5.17 4.90 -8.41
N PRO A 148 4.86 4.19 -9.51
CA PRO A 148 4.14 2.91 -9.45
C PRO A 148 4.71 1.86 -8.49
N PRO A 149 6.03 1.59 -8.41
CA PRO A 149 6.57 0.62 -7.46
C PRO A 149 6.37 1.06 -6.00
N HIS A 150 6.59 2.35 -5.69
CA HIS A 150 6.38 2.87 -4.33
C HIS A 150 4.89 2.91 -3.97
N LEU A 151 4.02 3.25 -4.92
CA LEU A 151 2.58 3.25 -4.73
C LEU A 151 2.04 1.85 -4.41
N LYS A 152 2.56 0.80 -5.07
CA LYS A 152 2.22 -0.60 -4.72
C LYS A 152 2.58 -0.93 -3.27
N CYS A 153 3.78 -0.55 -2.82
CA CYS A 153 4.18 -0.69 -1.41
C CYS A 153 3.27 0.12 -0.48
N PHE A 154 2.93 1.35 -0.86
CA PHE A 154 2.01 2.21 -0.10
C PHE A 154 0.62 1.57 0.05
N CYS A 155 0.06 1.01 -1.02
CA CYS A 155 -1.25 0.35 -0.95
C CYS A 155 -1.26 -0.84 0.02
N ARG A 156 -0.19 -1.65 0.04
CA ARG A 156 -0.03 -2.76 1.00
C ARG A 156 0.05 -2.24 2.45
N LEU A 157 0.84 -1.18 2.66
CA LEU A 157 0.97 -0.51 3.94
C LEU A 157 -0.38 0.05 4.42
N LEU A 158 -1.10 0.76 3.55
CA LEU A 158 -2.42 1.29 3.86
C LEU A 158 -3.41 0.19 4.22
N ALA A 159 -3.45 -0.91 3.46
CA ALA A 159 -4.30 -2.06 3.75
C ALA A 159 -3.99 -2.66 5.13
N PHE A 160 -2.70 -2.80 5.48
CA PHE A 160 -2.28 -3.25 6.80
C PHE A 160 -2.79 -2.33 7.91
N TYR A 161 -2.63 -1.01 7.78
CA TYR A 161 -3.08 -0.05 8.79
C TYR A 161 -4.61 0.04 8.90
N LEU A 162 -5.33 -0.07 7.78
CA LEU A 162 -6.80 -0.15 7.80
C LEU A 162 -7.29 -1.41 8.53
N ALA A 163 -6.66 -2.56 8.28
CA ALA A 163 -6.97 -3.80 8.99
C ALA A 163 -6.63 -3.69 10.49
N ALA A 164 -5.46 -3.16 10.83
CA ALA A 164 -5.04 -2.96 12.22
C ALA A 164 -5.97 -2.01 12.98
N SER A 165 -6.36 -0.89 12.36
CA SER A 165 -7.33 0.08 12.90
C SER A 165 -8.68 -0.60 13.16
N ARG A 166 -9.18 -1.36 12.19
CA ARG A 166 -10.43 -2.12 12.32
C ARG A 166 -10.36 -3.08 13.51
N ASP A 167 -9.32 -3.91 13.56
CA ASP A 167 -9.20 -4.97 14.57
C ASP A 167 -9.00 -4.39 15.98
N ALA A 168 -8.24 -3.29 16.11
CA ALA A 168 -8.08 -2.56 17.37
C ALA A 168 -9.42 -2.01 17.88
N ASN A 169 -10.26 -1.46 16.99
CA ASN A 169 -11.56 -0.94 17.38
C ASN A 169 -12.57 -2.05 17.73
N TYR A 170 -12.55 -3.19 17.02
CA TYR A 170 -13.33 -4.36 17.44
C TYR A 170 -12.89 -4.90 18.79
N LEU A 171 -11.59 -4.91 19.08
CA LEU A 171 -11.09 -5.32 20.40
C LEU A 171 -11.58 -4.37 21.52
N LYS A 172 -11.59 -3.06 21.27
CA LYS A 172 -12.18 -2.07 22.20
C LYS A 172 -13.68 -2.34 22.41
N LEU A 173 -14.42 -2.65 21.35
CA LEU A 173 -15.84 -3.00 21.42
C LEU A 173 -16.07 -4.26 22.26
N THR A 174 -15.30 -5.33 22.02
CA THR A 174 -15.37 -6.59 22.78
C THR A 174 -15.10 -6.39 24.27
N ARG A 175 -14.11 -5.54 24.61
CA ARG A 175 -13.81 -5.21 26.01
C ARG A 175 -14.91 -4.40 26.69
N ALA A 176 -15.66 -3.60 25.92
CA ALA A 176 -16.75 -2.79 26.44
C ALA A 176 -17.98 -3.62 26.86
N ILE A 177 -18.13 -4.87 26.36
CA ILE A 177 -19.27 -5.76 26.65
C ILE A 177 -19.50 -5.91 28.17
N ALA A 178 -18.43 -6.01 28.95
CA ALA A 178 -18.53 -6.24 30.40
C ALA A 178 -19.14 -5.06 31.18
N TYR A 179 -19.18 -3.86 30.59
CA TYR A 179 -19.53 -2.62 31.28
C TYR A 179 -20.72 -1.87 30.65
N ASN A 180 -21.33 -2.41 29.59
CA ASN A 180 -22.37 -1.72 28.83
C ASN A 180 -23.63 -2.57 28.70
N THR A 181 -24.77 -1.92 28.63
CA THR A 181 -26.07 -2.54 28.35
C THR A 181 -26.14 -3.05 26.91
N LYS A 182 -27.09 -3.96 26.63
CA LYS A 182 -27.30 -4.46 25.25
C LYS A 182 -27.61 -3.33 24.26
N SER A 183 -28.36 -2.30 24.69
CA SER A 183 -28.71 -1.16 23.84
C SER A 183 -27.48 -0.33 23.49
N GLU A 184 -26.65 0.02 24.47
CA GLU A 184 -25.40 0.77 24.26
C GLU A 184 -24.41 -0.02 23.39
N MET A 185 -24.38 -1.35 23.52
CA MET A 185 -23.54 -2.20 22.68
C MET A 185 -23.99 -2.19 21.22
N ALA A 186 -25.31 -2.21 20.96
CA ALA A 186 -25.85 -2.12 19.61
C ALA A 186 -25.50 -0.78 18.95
N GLU A 187 -25.65 0.33 19.70
CA GLU A 187 -25.26 1.67 19.24
C GLU A 187 -23.76 1.74 18.93
N LYS A 188 -22.90 1.23 19.83
CA LYS A 188 -21.45 1.21 19.61
C LYS A 188 -21.04 0.37 18.40
N GLU A 189 -21.73 -0.74 18.13
CA GLU A 189 -21.48 -1.56 16.95
C GLU A 189 -21.88 -0.83 15.66
N GLU A 190 -23.02 -0.13 15.66
CA GLU A 190 -23.44 0.70 14.53
C GLU A 190 -22.47 1.85 14.26
N LEU A 191 -22.05 2.56 15.32
CA LEU A 191 -21.03 3.61 15.24
C LEU A 191 -19.71 3.09 14.68
N LEU A 192 -19.27 1.90 15.11
CA LEU A 192 -18.05 1.29 14.61
C LEU A 192 -18.15 0.96 13.12
N ARG A 193 -19.27 0.35 12.68
CA ARG A 193 -19.51 0.05 11.26
C ARG A 193 -19.51 1.32 10.42
N SER A 194 -20.20 2.37 10.88
CA SER A 194 -20.23 3.68 10.23
C SER A 194 -18.85 4.33 10.15
N PHE A 195 -18.07 4.26 11.23
CA PHE A 195 -16.69 4.77 11.26
C PHE A 195 -15.78 4.06 10.25
N ILE A 196 -15.82 2.72 10.21
CA ILE A 196 -15.04 1.92 9.24
C ILE A 196 -15.46 2.26 7.81
N GLY A 197 -16.76 2.35 7.54
CA GLY A 197 -17.30 2.75 6.23
C GLY A 197 -16.82 4.14 5.81
N THR A 198 -16.86 5.11 6.73
CA THR A 198 -16.38 6.48 6.50
C THR A 198 -14.89 6.53 6.23
N GLN A 199 -14.09 5.75 6.95
CA GLN A 199 -12.64 5.66 6.74
C GLN A 199 -12.32 5.10 5.35
N ARG A 200 -13.00 4.04 4.93
CA ARG A 200 -12.85 3.46 3.57
C ARG A 200 -13.31 4.42 2.49
N LEU A 201 -14.43 5.11 2.70
CA LEU A 201 -14.91 6.16 1.80
C LEU A 201 -13.84 7.25 1.60
N ALA A 202 -13.25 7.75 2.69
CA ALA A 202 -12.20 8.76 2.61
C ALA A 202 -10.97 8.25 1.84
N VAL A 203 -10.55 7.00 2.05
CA VAL A 203 -9.47 6.39 1.27
C VAL A 203 -9.80 6.33 -0.22
N VAL A 204 -11.00 5.87 -0.57
CA VAL A 204 -11.43 5.79 -1.97
C VAL A 204 -11.50 7.17 -2.61
N GLN A 205 -11.98 8.19 -1.89
CA GLN A 205 -12.00 9.56 -2.40
C GLN A 205 -10.59 10.08 -2.70
N VAL A 206 -9.64 9.88 -1.79
CA VAL A 206 -8.24 10.26 -2.04
C VAL A 206 -7.66 9.46 -3.21
N PHE A 207 -7.99 8.18 -3.36
CA PHE A 207 -7.55 7.40 -4.53
C PHE A 207 -8.14 7.92 -5.84
N ILE A 208 -9.40 8.34 -5.85
CA ILE A 208 -10.03 8.96 -7.02
C ILE A 208 -9.32 10.29 -7.34
N GLU A 209 -9.03 11.12 -6.33
CA GLU A 209 -8.28 12.36 -6.52
C GLU A 209 -6.87 12.12 -7.06
N LEU A 210 -6.17 11.07 -6.61
CA LEU A 210 -4.85 10.70 -7.12
C LEU A 210 -4.87 10.15 -8.56
N CYS A 211 -6.03 9.73 -9.06
CA CYS A 211 -6.22 9.40 -10.47
C CYS A 211 -6.32 10.65 -11.37
N ASP A 212 -6.48 11.84 -10.78
CA ASP A 212 -6.61 13.10 -11.49
C ASP A 212 -5.25 13.69 -11.85
N GLY A 213 -5.04 13.94 -13.14
CA GLY A 213 -3.80 14.48 -13.65
C GLY A 213 -3.74 14.52 -15.17
N ASP A 214 -2.77 15.26 -15.68
CA ASP A 214 -2.46 15.27 -17.11
C ASP A 214 -1.32 14.27 -17.37
N PRO A 215 -1.50 13.28 -18.28
CA PRO A 215 -0.43 12.36 -18.70
C PRO A 215 0.86 13.08 -19.13
N LYS A 216 0.78 14.32 -19.61
CA LYS A 216 1.95 15.14 -19.96
C LYS A 216 2.81 15.51 -18.74
N ASN A 217 2.18 15.70 -17.60
CA ASN A 217 2.82 16.11 -16.34
C ASN A 217 3.13 14.91 -15.43
N ILE A 218 2.43 13.78 -15.64
CA ILE A 218 2.56 12.56 -14.85
C ILE A 218 2.82 11.39 -15.81
N PRO A 219 4.08 11.07 -16.12
CA PRO A 219 4.42 10.09 -17.16
C PRO A 219 3.92 8.66 -16.85
N ASN A 220 3.74 8.34 -15.56
CA ASN A 220 3.27 7.04 -15.09
C ASN A 220 1.76 7.00 -14.76
N LEU A 221 0.98 8.01 -15.18
CA LEU A 221 -0.43 8.17 -14.75
C LEU A 221 -1.30 6.94 -15.03
N GLU A 222 -1.15 6.33 -16.21
CA GLU A 222 -1.96 5.16 -16.60
C GLU A 222 -1.75 3.97 -15.65
N GLU A 223 -0.50 3.73 -15.23
CA GLU A 223 -0.17 2.66 -14.29
C GLU A 223 -0.62 3.01 -12.86
N ILE A 224 -0.47 4.27 -12.44
CA ILE A 224 -1.00 4.77 -11.16
C ILE A 224 -2.51 4.54 -11.10
N GLN A 225 -3.24 4.97 -12.13
CA GLN A 225 -4.68 4.75 -12.24
C GLN A 225 -5.02 3.26 -12.19
N GLN A 226 -4.25 2.40 -12.86
CA GLN A 226 -4.47 0.96 -12.82
C GLN A 226 -4.32 0.39 -11.40
N ILE A 227 -3.28 0.81 -10.67
CA ILE A 227 -3.04 0.37 -9.28
C ILE A 227 -4.19 0.85 -8.38
N LEU A 228 -4.51 2.14 -8.42
CA LEU A 228 -5.53 2.75 -7.55
C LEU A 228 -6.92 2.19 -7.86
N CYS A 229 -7.31 2.11 -9.13
CA CYS A 229 -8.60 1.55 -9.53
C CYS A 229 -8.72 0.07 -9.16
N SER A 230 -7.63 -0.70 -9.25
CA SER A 230 -7.61 -2.09 -8.75
C SER A 230 -7.88 -2.14 -7.25
N GLN A 231 -7.31 -1.23 -6.45
CA GLN A 231 -7.60 -1.15 -5.01
C GLN A 231 -9.05 -0.72 -4.72
N ILE A 232 -9.58 0.28 -5.44
CA ILE A 232 -10.99 0.70 -5.32
C ILE A 232 -11.91 -0.49 -5.64
N HIS A 233 -11.60 -1.24 -6.69
CA HIS A 233 -12.35 -2.44 -7.05
C HIS A 233 -12.38 -3.46 -5.91
N GLN A 234 -11.24 -3.74 -5.27
CA GLN A 234 -11.17 -4.63 -4.12
C GLN A 234 -11.97 -4.09 -2.92
N PHE A 235 -11.95 -2.79 -2.66
CA PHE A 235 -12.78 -2.19 -1.61
C PHE A 235 -14.27 -2.34 -1.87
N PHE A 236 -14.71 -2.16 -3.12
CA PHE A 236 -16.10 -2.34 -3.53
C PHE A 236 -16.56 -3.80 -3.45
N ILE A 237 -15.67 -4.76 -3.73
CA ILE A 237 -15.96 -6.19 -3.52
C ILE A 237 -16.10 -6.50 -2.02
N ALA A 238 -15.21 -5.94 -1.20
CA ALA A 238 -15.20 -6.20 0.23
C ALA A 238 -16.38 -5.54 0.99
N ASP A 239 -16.99 -4.50 0.43
CA ASP A 239 -18.11 -3.77 1.01
C ASP A 239 -19.05 -3.26 -0.09
N THR A 240 -20.18 -3.94 -0.28
CA THR A 240 -21.15 -3.63 -1.34
C THR A 240 -21.93 -2.33 -1.09
N HIS A 241 -21.88 -1.77 0.13
CA HIS A 241 -22.47 -0.46 0.43
C HIS A 241 -21.54 0.70 0.08
N LEU A 242 -20.23 0.46 0.06
CA LEU A 242 -19.21 1.48 -0.22
C LEU A 242 -19.33 2.16 -1.59
N PRO A 243 -19.60 1.47 -2.72
CA PRO A 243 -19.82 2.13 -4.01
C PRO A 243 -20.90 3.20 -3.92
N LYS A 244 -22.03 2.87 -3.29
CA LYS A 244 -23.14 3.81 -3.09
C LYS A 244 -22.66 5.04 -2.32
N LEU A 245 -21.96 4.85 -1.19
CA LEU A 245 -21.42 5.96 -0.41
C LEU A 245 -20.48 6.85 -1.24
N VAL A 246 -19.58 6.25 -2.02
CA VAL A 246 -18.62 6.98 -2.86
C VAL A 246 -19.33 7.84 -3.90
N HIS A 247 -20.27 7.27 -4.65
CA HIS A 247 -21.00 8.02 -5.68
C HIS A 247 -21.97 9.06 -5.11
N PHE A 248 -22.52 8.84 -3.90
CA PHE A 248 -23.31 9.86 -3.20
C PHE A 248 -22.48 11.05 -2.73
N ASN A 249 -21.20 10.82 -2.41
CA ASN A 249 -20.24 11.90 -2.08
C ASN A 249 -19.72 12.63 -3.32
N MET A 250 -19.95 12.07 -4.51
CA MET A 250 -19.52 12.60 -5.81
C MET A 250 -17.99 12.75 -5.89
N TYR A 251 -17.53 13.09 -7.08
CA TYR A 251 -16.15 13.43 -7.41
C TYR A 251 -16.15 14.15 -8.77
N PRO A 252 -15.05 14.79 -9.20
CA PRO A 252 -15.02 15.52 -10.46
C PRO A 252 -15.50 14.69 -11.66
N LEU A 253 -16.41 15.25 -12.47
CA LEU A 253 -17.06 14.54 -13.58
C LEU A 253 -16.07 13.90 -14.58
N ARG A 254 -14.92 14.56 -14.79
CA ARG A 254 -13.84 14.07 -15.67
C ARG A 254 -13.23 12.73 -15.24
N LEU A 255 -13.41 12.34 -13.97
CA LEU A 255 -12.89 11.08 -13.43
C LEU A 255 -13.88 9.93 -13.56
N ILE A 256 -15.16 10.22 -13.85
CA ILE A 256 -16.19 9.18 -14.05
C ILE A 256 -15.75 8.15 -15.11
N PRO A 257 -15.29 8.54 -16.32
CA PRO A 257 -14.88 7.57 -17.34
C PRO A 257 -13.71 6.70 -16.86
N VAL A 258 -12.76 7.28 -16.11
CA VAL A 258 -11.61 6.56 -15.57
C VAL A 258 -12.07 5.48 -14.58
N ILE A 259 -12.92 5.86 -13.62
CA ILE A 259 -13.42 4.94 -12.59
C ILE A 259 -14.32 3.87 -13.20
N VAL A 260 -15.30 4.24 -14.03
CA VAL A 260 -16.22 3.27 -14.65
C VAL A 260 -15.45 2.25 -15.51
N LYS A 261 -14.49 2.70 -16.32
CA LYS A 261 -13.72 1.82 -17.20
C LYS A 261 -12.74 0.90 -16.45
N LYS A 262 -12.11 1.38 -15.39
CA LYS A 262 -11.04 0.64 -14.67
C LYS A 262 -11.51 -0.08 -13.41
N VAL A 263 -12.72 0.19 -12.92
CA VAL A 263 -13.30 -0.44 -11.72
C VAL A 263 -14.55 -1.26 -12.12
N PRO A 264 -14.40 -2.56 -12.42
CA PRO A 264 -15.52 -3.39 -12.89
C PRO A 264 -16.67 -3.52 -11.89
N SER A 265 -16.39 -3.42 -10.58
CA SER A 265 -17.42 -3.51 -9.54
C SER A 265 -18.35 -2.29 -9.48
N THR A 266 -18.08 -1.24 -10.26
CA THR A 266 -18.95 -0.05 -10.33
C THR A 266 -20.35 -0.40 -10.84
N HIS A 267 -20.50 -1.44 -11.68
CA HIS A 267 -21.80 -1.87 -12.22
C HIS A 267 -22.81 -2.29 -11.16
N VAL A 268 -22.37 -2.64 -9.94
CA VAL A 268 -23.29 -2.93 -8.81
C VAL A 268 -24.20 -1.72 -8.50
N LEU A 269 -23.74 -0.50 -8.79
CA LEU A 269 -24.49 0.73 -8.55
C LEU A 269 -25.75 0.86 -9.43
N ILE A 270 -25.83 0.17 -10.57
CA ILE A 270 -26.98 0.25 -11.50
C ILE A 270 -28.29 -0.04 -10.76
N ASN A 271 -28.27 -0.93 -9.77
CA ASN A 271 -29.45 -1.28 -8.98
C ASN A 271 -29.96 -0.15 -8.07
N SER A 272 -29.11 0.81 -7.70
CA SER A 272 -29.42 1.88 -6.74
C SER A 272 -29.29 3.28 -7.34
N ILE A 273 -29.07 3.41 -8.65
CA ILE A 273 -28.78 4.69 -9.29
C ILE A 273 -29.98 5.64 -9.31
N ASN A 274 -31.20 5.10 -9.31
CA ASN A 274 -32.44 5.87 -9.20
C ASN A 274 -32.56 6.61 -7.85
N GLU A 275 -31.96 6.06 -6.80
CA GLU A 275 -31.92 6.73 -5.49
C GLU A 275 -31.00 7.95 -5.52
N LEU A 276 -29.92 7.93 -6.33
CA LEU A 276 -29.07 9.11 -6.53
C LEU A 276 -29.80 10.22 -7.29
N LEU A 277 -30.62 9.87 -8.29
CA LEU A 277 -31.41 10.84 -9.06
C LEU A 277 -32.52 11.51 -8.25
N THR A 278 -33.31 10.70 -7.53
CA THR A 278 -34.57 11.15 -6.90
C THR A 278 -34.35 12.00 -5.66
N GLY A 279 -33.29 11.74 -4.89
CA GLY A 279 -32.98 12.46 -3.64
C GLY A 279 -31.96 13.61 -3.77
N GLY A 280 -31.55 14.00 -4.99
CA GLY A 280 -30.42 14.91 -5.22
C GLY A 280 -30.79 16.36 -5.58
N ASN A 281 -29.90 17.29 -5.21
CA ASN A 281 -29.84 18.65 -5.77
C ASN A 281 -29.43 18.62 -7.26
N LEU A 282 -29.43 19.76 -7.94
CA LEU A 282 -29.09 19.83 -9.38
C LEU A 282 -27.72 19.23 -9.69
N GLU A 283 -26.71 19.52 -8.86
CA GLU A 283 -25.36 18.99 -9.02
C GLU A 283 -25.33 17.45 -8.96
N ARG A 284 -25.98 16.85 -7.97
CA ARG A 284 -26.07 15.39 -7.84
C ARG A 284 -26.82 14.77 -9.01
N ARG A 285 -27.86 15.43 -9.53
CA ARG A 285 -28.57 14.96 -10.73
C ARG A 285 -27.66 14.97 -11.95
N ILE A 286 -26.89 16.05 -12.16
CA ILE A 286 -25.91 16.14 -13.26
C ILE A 286 -24.87 15.03 -13.13
N PHE A 287 -24.28 14.86 -11.95
CA PHE A 287 -23.31 13.79 -11.68
C PHE A 287 -23.88 12.40 -12.00
N THR A 288 -25.12 12.15 -11.56
CA THR A 288 -25.77 10.85 -11.74
C THR A 288 -26.10 10.58 -13.21
N ILE A 289 -26.55 11.59 -13.97
CA ILE A 289 -26.80 11.44 -15.41
C ILE A 289 -25.50 11.09 -16.13
N VAL A 290 -24.40 11.80 -15.86
CA VAL A 290 -23.10 11.50 -16.49
C VAL A 290 -22.62 10.09 -16.11
N LEU A 291 -22.74 9.71 -14.84
CA LEU A 291 -22.39 8.37 -14.37
C LEU A 291 -23.24 7.28 -15.03
N MET A 292 -24.55 7.51 -15.20
CA MET A 292 -25.43 6.59 -15.91
C MET A 292 -25.01 6.42 -17.36
N THR A 293 -24.74 7.52 -18.07
CA THR A 293 -24.30 7.48 -19.47
C THR A 293 -23.04 6.64 -19.61
N GLU A 294 -22.02 6.91 -18.78
CA GLU A 294 -20.77 6.16 -18.82
C GLU A 294 -20.94 4.67 -18.45
N LEU A 295 -21.80 4.36 -17.47
CA LEU A 295 -22.10 2.98 -17.10
C LEU A 295 -22.84 2.21 -18.19
N LEU A 296 -23.71 2.87 -18.95
CA LEU A 296 -24.43 2.24 -20.06
C LEU A 296 -23.55 2.05 -21.30
N GLU A 297 -22.65 3.00 -21.58
CA GLU A 297 -21.72 2.91 -22.72
C GLU A 297 -20.64 1.85 -22.51
N ASN A 298 -20.18 1.65 -21.27
CA ASN A 298 -19.11 0.69 -20.94
C ASN A 298 -19.64 -0.61 -20.28
N GLY A 299 -20.96 -0.74 -20.08
CA GLY A 299 -21.61 -1.85 -19.36
C GLY A 299 -22.24 -2.94 -20.24
N ILE A 300 -21.91 -2.97 -21.53
CA ILE A 300 -22.31 -4.02 -22.50
C ILE A 300 -21.06 -4.69 -23.07
#